data_AF-A0A7R6X0C5-F1
#
_entry.id   AF-A0A7R6X0C5-F1
#
_cell.length_a   1.000
_cell.length_b   1.000
_cell.length_c   1.000
_cell.angle_alpha   90.00
_cell.angle_beta   90.00
_cell.angle_gamma   90.00
#
_symmetry.space_group_name_H-M   'P 1'
#
loop_
_entity.id
_entity.type
_entity.pdbx_description
1 polymer ?
#
loop_
_entity_poly.entity_id
_entity_poly.type
_entity_poly.pdbx_seq_one_letter_code
_entity_poly.pdbx_strand_id
1 'polypeptide(L)'
;MGAIDDRREYSIRRMGELKQALSGAQEIAGAKACVFASGSFGRLEASEHSDLDPCIVALSSRKKESKLSLLQEIRLKSEIILAVERLGLEEIDGDGKYIGQFTDRSLVGEIGSPIDDSSNTFTTRLLMLLEARPLINEKIFNNVRTDIIEAYWVDFDRYQSKFVPAYFTNDIIRLWRTFCVNYEARTRKLVGELRIKKKVKNYKLKHSRILTCYSAILYLLSMYSTNGTVTQADAVEMCSMTPMERLLSLRGNSDLSHARGIIDSLVEMYDRFLHTASQETVKLEQQIQDNEGYTRDDYKFGQEMFNAINSIGGGNEFHRLIIV
;
A
#
# COMPACT_ATOMS: atom_id res chain seq x y z
N MET A 1 -6.69 17.23 17.11
CA MET A 1 -6.73 16.12 16.14
C MET A 1 -6.18 16.67 14.85
N GLY A 2 -5.16 16.01 14.31
CA GLY A 2 -4.62 16.34 12.98
C GLY A 2 -5.41 15.63 11.88
N ALA A 3 -5.12 15.95 10.62
CA ALA A 3 -5.77 15.28 9.49
C ALA A 3 -5.56 13.77 9.52
N ILE A 4 -4.41 13.26 9.99
CA ILE A 4 -4.16 11.82 10.15
C ILE A 4 -5.25 11.14 10.98
N ASP A 5 -5.61 11.71 12.14
CA ASP A 5 -6.60 11.12 13.05
C ASP A 5 -8.00 11.16 12.42
N ASP A 6 -8.37 12.30 11.83
CA ASP A 6 -9.66 12.51 11.18
C ASP A 6 -9.87 11.51 10.03
N ARG A 7 -8.83 11.31 9.19
CA ARG A 7 -8.88 10.34 8.08
C ARG A 7 -8.98 8.91 8.58
N ARG A 8 -8.27 8.58 9.66
CA ARG A 8 -8.30 7.25 10.27
C ARG A 8 -9.70 6.94 10.80
N GLU A 9 -10.31 7.86 11.53
CA GLU A 9 -11.67 7.71 12.05
C GLU A 9 -12.69 7.54 10.91
N TYR A 10 -12.61 8.40 9.90
CA TYR A 10 -13.46 8.30 8.71
C TYR A 10 -13.31 6.93 8.03
N SER A 11 -12.08 6.50 7.79
CA SER A 11 -11.78 5.24 7.11
C SER A 11 -12.29 4.03 7.90
N ILE A 12 -12.05 3.98 9.22
CA ILE A 12 -12.52 2.88 10.07
C ILE A 12 -14.04 2.78 10.05
N ARG A 13 -14.73 3.92 10.20
CA ARG A 13 -16.19 3.96 10.15
C ARG A 13 -16.73 3.45 8.82
N ARG A 14 -16.21 3.97 7.70
CA ARG A 14 -16.65 3.57 6.35
C ARG A 14 -16.28 2.13 6.00
N MET A 15 -15.13 1.63 6.46
CA MET A 15 -14.77 0.20 6.34
C MET A 15 -15.74 -0.69 7.13
N GLY A 16 -16.20 -0.24 8.31
CA GLY A 16 -17.23 -0.94 9.09
C GLY A 16 -18.57 -1.02 8.34
N GLU A 17 -19.01 0.09 7.74
CA GLU A 17 -20.22 0.16 6.91
C GLU A 17 -20.11 -0.73 5.66
N LEU A 18 -18.95 -0.72 4.98
CA LEU A 18 -18.65 -1.62 3.85
C LEU A 18 -18.74 -3.08 4.25
N LYS A 19 -18.11 -3.48 5.37
CA LYS A 19 -18.19 -4.85 5.87
C LYS A 19 -19.62 -5.32 6.13
N GLN A 20 -20.49 -4.43 6.61
CA GLN A 20 -21.92 -4.73 6.82
C GLN A 20 -22.68 -4.84 5.49
N ALA A 21 -22.41 -3.94 4.54
CA ALA A 21 -23.06 -3.94 3.23
C ALA A 21 -22.67 -5.15 2.35
N LEU A 22 -21.50 -5.74 2.59
CA LEU A 22 -20.92 -6.86 1.84
C LEU A 22 -21.39 -8.26 2.30
N SER A 23 -22.55 -8.39 2.96
CA SER A 23 -23.06 -9.69 3.41
C SER A 23 -23.29 -10.68 2.26
N GLY A 24 -23.87 -10.24 1.14
CA GLY A 24 -24.03 -11.07 -0.06
C GLY A 24 -22.69 -11.50 -0.68
N ALA A 25 -21.73 -10.58 -0.72
CA ALA A 25 -20.35 -10.86 -1.14
C ALA A 25 -19.67 -11.90 -0.23
N GLN A 26 -19.88 -11.81 1.09
CA GLN A 26 -19.34 -12.74 2.09
C GLN A 26 -19.87 -14.17 1.90
N GLU A 27 -21.15 -14.33 1.56
CA GLU A 27 -21.75 -15.64 1.24
C GLU A 27 -21.16 -16.25 -0.04
N ILE A 28 -20.99 -15.44 -1.09
CA ILE A 28 -20.42 -15.90 -2.37
C ILE A 28 -18.95 -16.30 -2.21
N ALA A 29 -18.18 -15.47 -1.50
CA ALA A 29 -16.77 -15.74 -1.23
C ALA A 29 -16.60 -17.00 -0.37
N GLY A 30 -17.48 -17.20 0.63
CA GLY A 30 -17.48 -18.37 1.51
C GLY A 30 -16.09 -18.68 2.06
N ALA A 31 -15.70 -19.95 2.12
CA ALA A 31 -14.34 -20.36 2.51
C ALA A 31 -13.35 -20.40 1.32
N LYS A 32 -13.61 -19.67 0.23
CA LYS A 32 -12.90 -19.81 -1.04
C LYS A 32 -12.07 -18.59 -1.41
N ALA A 33 -12.36 -17.41 -0.89
CA ALA A 33 -11.68 -16.18 -1.27
C ALA A 33 -11.71 -15.13 -0.16
N CYS A 34 -10.80 -14.17 -0.19
CA CYS A 34 -10.91 -12.92 0.57
C CYS A 34 -11.08 -11.73 -0.37
N VAL A 35 -11.63 -10.64 0.18
CA VAL A 35 -11.65 -9.32 -0.46
C VAL A 35 -10.96 -8.35 0.45
N PHE A 36 -10.08 -7.53 -0.09
CA PHE A 36 -9.40 -6.48 0.66
C PHE A 36 -9.53 -5.13 -0.07
N ALA A 37 -9.48 -4.06 0.71
CA ALA A 37 -9.30 -2.70 0.21
C ALA A 37 -7.82 -2.36 0.18
N SER A 38 -7.36 -1.78 -0.92
CA SER A 38 -6.07 -1.10 -1.02
C SER A 38 -6.29 0.42 -1.08
N GLY A 39 -5.28 1.19 -1.46
CA GLY A 39 -5.44 2.63 -1.63
C GLY A 39 -5.69 3.36 -0.32
N SER A 40 -6.45 4.44 -0.39
CA SER A 40 -6.75 5.29 0.77
C SER A 40 -7.49 4.52 1.87
N PHE A 41 -8.44 3.65 1.51
CA PHE A 41 -9.15 2.79 2.47
C PHE A 41 -8.22 1.77 3.13
N GLY A 42 -7.30 1.17 2.38
CA GLY A 42 -6.28 0.27 2.95
C GLY A 42 -5.37 0.99 3.95
N ARG A 43 -4.87 2.18 3.57
CA ARG A 43 -3.98 2.99 4.43
C ARG A 43 -4.67 3.66 5.63
N LEU A 44 -6.00 3.59 5.71
CA LEU A 44 -6.83 4.34 6.66
C LEU A 44 -6.70 5.86 6.50
N GLU A 45 -6.65 6.32 5.24
CA GLU A 45 -6.45 7.71 4.83
C GLU A 45 -7.63 8.27 4.01
N ALA A 46 -8.72 7.53 3.86
CA ALA A 46 -9.87 7.90 3.03
C ALA A 46 -10.57 9.18 3.52
N SER A 47 -11.12 9.95 2.57
CA SER A 47 -12.11 11.02 2.79
C SER A 47 -13.37 10.75 1.99
N GLU A 48 -14.33 11.67 2.10
CA GLU A 48 -15.56 11.68 1.29
C GLU A 48 -15.34 11.66 -0.23
N HIS A 49 -14.18 12.11 -0.70
CA HIS A 49 -13.80 12.11 -2.13
C HIS A 49 -12.91 10.93 -2.51
N SER A 50 -12.84 9.89 -1.69
CA SER A 50 -12.05 8.68 -1.96
C SER A 50 -12.92 7.58 -2.54
N ASP A 51 -12.44 7.00 -3.64
CA ASP A 51 -12.94 5.76 -4.20
C ASP A 51 -12.44 4.53 -3.41
N LEU A 52 -13.12 3.41 -3.60
CA LEU A 52 -12.70 2.12 -3.07
C LEU A 52 -11.84 1.41 -4.12
N ASP A 53 -10.68 0.89 -3.70
CA ASP A 53 -9.82 0.01 -4.51
C ASP A 53 -9.93 -1.46 -4.03
N PRO A 54 -11.01 -2.20 -4.35
CA PRO A 54 -11.19 -3.56 -3.87
C PRO A 54 -10.42 -4.57 -4.73
N CYS A 55 -9.88 -5.61 -4.11
CA CYS A 55 -9.22 -6.72 -4.80
C CYS A 55 -9.70 -8.07 -4.26
N ILE A 56 -9.88 -9.03 -5.15
CA ILE A 56 -10.36 -10.39 -4.84
C ILE A 56 -9.17 -11.34 -4.95
N VAL A 57 -8.94 -12.13 -3.90
CA VAL A 57 -7.97 -13.23 -3.92
C VAL A 57 -8.67 -14.54 -3.61
N ALA A 58 -8.73 -15.43 -4.60
CA ALA A 58 -9.28 -16.76 -4.47
C ALA A 58 -8.21 -17.78 -4.03
N LEU A 59 -8.57 -18.70 -3.16
CA LEU A 59 -7.75 -19.88 -2.89
C LEU A 59 -7.74 -20.81 -4.10
N SER A 60 -6.63 -21.51 -4.29
CA SER A 60 -6.48 -22.46 -5.39
C SER A 60 -6.91 -23.86 -5.00
N SER A 61 -7.46 -24.59 -5.96
CA SER A 61 -7.71 -26.03 -5.89
C SER A 61 -6.38 -26.80 -6.00
N ARG A 62 -6.43 -28.13 -5.78
CA ARG A 62 -5.25 -28.99 -5.97
C ARG A 62 -4.69 -28.88 -7.39
N LYS A 63 -5.54 -28.65 -8.39
CA LYS A 63 -5.19 -28.48 -9.81
C LYS A 63 -4.60 -27.09 -10.15
N LYS A 64 -4.34 -26.23 -9.16
CA LYS A 64 -3.87 -24.84 -9.36
C LYS A 64 -4.90 -23.93 -10.05
N GLU A 65 -6.18 -24.28 -9.98
CA GLU A 65 -7.28 -23.47 -10.51
C GLU A 65 -7.96 -22.68 -9.37
N SER A 66 -8.52 -21.51 -9.65
CA SER A 66 -9.33 -20.76 -8.68
C SER A 66 -10.46 -21.62 -8.10
N LYS A 67 -10.68 -21.56 -6.78
CA LYS A 67 -11.87 -22.15 -6.12
C LYS A 67 -13.15 -21.35 -6.34
N LEU A 68 -13.04 -20.09 -6.78
CA LEU A 68 -14.18 -19.33 -7.29
C LEU A 68 -14.38 -19.65 -8.77
N SER A 69 -15.59 -20.09 -9.12
CA SER A 69 -16.01 -20.15 -10.52
C SER A 69 -16.20 -18.75 -11.11
N LEU A 70 -16.14 -18.63 -12.44
CA LEU A 70 -16.35 -17.36 -13.14
C LEU A 70 -17.70 -16.70 -12.78
N LEU A 71 -18.78 -17.49 -12.66
CA LEU A 71 -20.08 -16.95 -12.26
C LEU A 71 -20.11 -16.43 -10.82
N GLN A 72 -19.40 -17.10 -9.90
CA GLN A 72 -19.26 -16.62 -8.52
C GLN A 72 -18.43 -15.33 -8.48
N GLU A 73 -17.40 -15.23 -9.29
CA GLU A 73 -16.58 -14.02 -9.40
C GLU A 73 -17.39 -12.84 -9.94
N ILE A 74 -18.16 -13.02 -11.01
CA ILE A 74 -19.03 -11.96 -11.57
C ILE A 74 -20.04 -11.49 -10.51
N ARG A 75 -20.67 -12.42 -9.79
CA ARG A 75 -21.60 -12.08 -8.71
C ARG A 75 -20.89 -11.34 -7.57
N LEU A 76 -19.69 -11.79 -7.18
CA LEU A 76 -18.91 -11.14 -6.12
C LEU A 76 -18.53 -9.70 -6.49
N LYS A 77 -18.11 -9.46 -7.74
CA LYS A 77 -17.85 -8.12 -8.27
C LYS A 77 -19.12 -7.26 -8.24
N SER A 78 -20.25 -7.80 -8.67
CA SER A 78 -21.54 -7.11 -8.63
C SER A 78 -21.96 -6.73 -7.21
N GLU A 79 -21.81 -7.62 -6.24
CA GLU A 79 -22.12 -7.30 -4.83
C GLU A 79 -21.22 -6.19 -4.27
N ILE A 80 -19.94 -6.16 -4.66
CA ILE A 80 -19.02 -5.08 -4.26
C ILE A 80 -19.48 -3.75 -4.85
N ILE A 81 -19.82 -3.71 -6.15
CA ILE A 81 -20.29 -2.50 -6.84
C ILE A 81 -21.59 -1.99 -6.19
N LEU A 82 -22.57 -2.87 -5.98
CA LEU A 82 -23.85 -2.52 -5.34
C LEU A 82 -23.66 -2.02 -3.89
N ALA A 83 -22.68 -2.55 -3.16
CA ALA A 83 -22.35 -2.07 -1.82
C ALA A 83 -21.75 -0.64 -1.86
N VAL A 84 -20.85 -0.36 -2.80
CA VAL A 84 -20.28 0.98 -3.03
C VAL A 84 -21.38 1.99 -3.35
N GLU A 85 -22.27 1.66 -4.29
CA GLU A 85 -23.41 2.50 -4.69
C GLU A 85 -24.38 2.75 -3.51
N ARG A 86 -24.77 1.70 -2.79
CA ARG A 86 -25.70 1.80 -1.65
C ARG A 86 -25.17 2.70 -0.54
N LEU A 87 -23.86 2.70 -0.33
CA LEU A 87 -23.21 3.53 0.68
C LEU A 87 -22.93 4.95 0.18
N GLY A 88 -23.18 5.26 -1.09
CA GLY A 88 -22.90 6.56 -1.70
C GLY A 88 -21.41 6.89 -1.70
N LEU A 89 -20.54 5.89 -1.91
CA LEU A 89 -19.12 6.10 -2.14
C LEU A 89 -18.88 6.57 -3.58
N GLU A 90 -17.74 7.22 -3.81
CA GLU A 90 -17.25 7.51 -5.16
C GLU A 90 -17.17 6.21 -5.98
N GLU A 91 -17.48 6.32 -7.27
CA GLU A 91 -17.46 5.20 -8.20
C GLU A 91 -16.07 4.57 -8.27
N ILE A 92 -16.00 3.24 -8.41
CA ILE A 92 -14.74 2.51 -8.51
C ILE A 92 -14.03 2.92 -9.81
N ASP A 93 -12.79 3.42 -9.69
CA ASP A 93 -12.03 3.92 -10.84
C ASP A 93 -11.76 2.84 -11.91
N GLY A 94 -11.59 3.30 -13.14
CA GLY A 94 -11.19 2.48 -14.26
C GLY A 94 -12.25 1.48 -14.70
N ASP A 95 -13.54 1.75 -14.45
CA ASP A 95 -14.67 0.90 -14.85
C ASP A 95 -14.51 -0.53 -14.29
N GLY A 96 -14.09 -0.63 -13.03
CA GLY A 96 -13.85 -1.90 -12.34
C GLY A 96 -12.67 -2.72 -12.86
N LYS A 97 -11.86 -2.19 -13.80
CA LYS A 97 -10.66 -2.86 -14.36
C LYS A 97 -9.71 -3.36 -13.27
N TYR A 98 -9.64 -2.64 -12.16
CA TYR A 98 -8.72 -2.93 -11.05
C TYR A 98 -9.36 -3.77 -9.93
N ILE A 99 -10.61 -4.20 -10.08
CA ILE A 99 -11.19 -5.29 -9.28
C ILE A 99 -10.59 -6.62 -9.78
N GLY A 100 -9.27 -6.70 -9.65
CA GLY A 100 -8.47 -7.80 -10.12
C GLY A 100 -8.78 -9.03 -9.30
N GLN A 101 -8.94 -10.15 -10.00
CA GLN A 101 -9.05 -11.46 -9.38
C GLN A 101 -7.71 -12.16 -9.50
N PHE A 102 -7.16 -12.51 -8.36
CA PHE A 102 -5.91 -13.25 -8.26
C PHE A 102 -6.14 -14.55 -7.52
N THR A 103 -5.17 -15.45 -7.61
CA THR A 103 -5.14 -16.63 -6.75
C THR A 103 -4.01 -16.51 -5.74
N ASP A 104 -4.19 -17.11 -4.57
CA ASP A 104 -3.11 -17.34 -3.59
C ASP A 104 -1.82 -17.87 -4.26
N ARG A 105 -1.97 -18.86 -5.14
CA ARG A 105 -0.84 -19.46 -5.87
C ARG A 105 -0.25 -18.55 -6.94
N SER A 106 -1.02 -17.71 -7.61
CA SER A 106 -0.46 -16.77 -8.60
C SER A 106 0.32 -15.65 -7.90
N LEU A 107 -0.17 -15.15 -6.76
CA LEU A 107 0.57 -14.14 -5.99
C LEU A 107 1.94 -14.67 -5.53
N VAL A 108 2.03 -15.94 -5.11
CA VAL A 108 3.31 -16.57 -4.71
C VAL A 108 4.14 -17.07 -5.90
N GLY A 109 3.51 -17.74 -6.86
CA GLY A 109 4.20 -18.46 -7.93
C GLY A 109 4.74 -17.57 -9.05
N GLU A 110 4.25 -16.34 -9.16
CA GLU A 110 4.66 -15.41 -10.22
C GLU A 110 5.75 -14.42 -9.76
N ILE A 111 6.19 -14.43 -8.49
CA ILE A 111 7.15 -13.44 -7.95
C ILE A 111 8.40 -13.37 -8.83
N GLY A 112 8.67 -12.20 -9.40
CA GLY A 112 9.85 -11.95 -10.23
C GLY A 112 9.83 -12.60 -11.62
N SER A 113 8.74 -13.25 -12.00
CA SER A 113 8.56 -13.82 -13.35
C SER A 113 8.14 -12.74 -14.37
N PRO A 114 8.28 -12.97 -15.69
CA PRO A 114 7.77 -12.04 -16.70
C PRO A 114 6.25 -11.83 -16.64
N ILE A 115 5.50 -12.82 -16.15
CA ILE A 115 4.05 -12.74 -16.03
C ILE A 115 3.65 -11.76 -14.93
N ASP A 116 4.50 -11.60 -13.90
CA ASP A 116 4.25 -10.82 -12.68
C ASP A 116 3.77 -9.39 -12.95
N ASP A 117 4.38 -8.71 -13.92
CA ASP A 117 3.97 -7.37 -14.35
C ASP A 117 2.73 -7.41 -15.26
N SER A 118 2.68 -8.36 -16.20
CA SER A 118 1.65 -8.44 -17.23
C SER A 118 0.26 -8.83 -16.70
N SER A 119 0.22 -9.69 -15.67
CA SER A 119 -0.98 -10.13 -14.97
C SER A 119 -1.37 -9.19 -13.82
N ASN A 120 -0.51 -8.23 -13.48
CA ASN A 120 -0.62 -7.34 -12.33
C ASN A 120 -0.56 -8.05 -10.95
N THR A 121 -0.08 -9.31 -10.89
CA THR A 121 0.18 -9.98 -9.59
C THR A 121 1.23 -9.25 -8.78
N PHE A 122 2.25 -8.66 -9.42
CA PHE A 122 3.30 -7.89 -8.78
C PHE A 122 2.73 -6.76 -7.93
N THR A 123 1.98 -5.85 -8.58
CA THR A 123 1.37 -4.69 -7.92
C THR A 123 0.41 -5.15 -6.83
N THR A 124 -0.47 -6.10 -7.14
CA THR A 124 -1.47 -6.57 -6.17
C THR A 124 -0.84 -7.19 -4.94
N ARG A 125 0.15 -8.08 -5.12
CA ARG A 125 0.86 -8.74 -4.03
C ARG A 125 1.46 -7.71 -3.08
N LEU A 126 2.18 -6.72 -3.61
CA LEU A 126 2.82 -5.74 -2.76
C LEU A 126 1.83 -4.75 -2.13
N LEU A 127 0.75 -4.37 -2.82
CA LEU A 127 -0.30 -3.58 -2.18
C LEU A 127 -0.98 -4.36 -1.03
N MET A 128 -1.18 -5.68 -1.20
CA MET A 128 -1.72 -6.57 -0.17
C MET A 128 -0.84 -6.61 1.08
N LEU A 129 0.48 -6.61 0.91
CA LEU A 129 1.45 -6.60 2.01
C LEU A 129 1.62 -5.22 2.65
N LEU A 130 1.71 -4.18 1.82
CA LEU A 130 2.20 -2.87 2.26
C LEU A 130 1.10 -1.91 2.74
N GLU A 131 -0.14 -2.05 2.26
CA GLU A 131 -1.20 -1.11 2.63
C GLU A 131 -2.60 -1.70 2.80
N ALA A 132 -2.86 -2.95 2.43
CA ALA A 132 -4.23 -3.45 2.37
C ALA A 132 -4.88 -3.75 3.72
N ARG A 133 -6.22 -3.65 3.75
CA ARG A 133 -7.08 -4.06 4.87
C ARG A 133 -8.19 -5.02 4.41
N PRO A 134 -8.46 -6.11 5.14
CA PRO A 134 -9.48 -7.07 4.75
C PRO A 134 -10.89 -6.49 4.91
N LEU A 135 -11.71 -6.68 3.89
CA LEU A 135 -13.15 -6.44 3.90
C LEU A 135 -13.92 -7.75 4.16
N ILE A 136 -13.47 -8.86 3.55
CA ILE A 136 -14.12 -10.17 3.60
C ILE A 136 -13.07 -11.24 3.91
N ASN A 137 -13.40 -12.16 4.82
CA ASN A 137 -12.57 -13.30 5.19
C ASN A 137 -11.13 -12.94 5.61
N GLU A 138 -11.00 -12.19 6.70
CA GLU A 138 -9.71 -11.78 7.28
C GLU A 138 -8.74 -12.94 7.53
N LYS A 139 -9.23 -14.11 7.95
CA LYS A 139 -8.39 -15.29 8.13
C LYS A 139 -7.73 -15.76 6.82
N ILE A 140 -8.48 -15.77 5.70
CA ILE A 140 -7.92 -16.13 4.39
C ILE A 140 -6.91 -15.07 3.95
N PHE A 141 -7.25 -13.79 4.13
CA PHE A 141 -6.35 -12.67 3.82
C PHE A 141 -5.01 -12.80 4.57
N ASN A 142 -5.04 -13.06 5.87
CA ASN A 142 -3.84 -13.19 6.70
C ASN A 142 -3.01 -14.43 6.29
N ASN A 143 -3.65 -15.58 6.05
CA ASN A 143 -2.95 -16.77 5.58
C ASN A 143 -2.23 -16.53 4.25
N VAL A 144 -2.91 -15.94 3.27
CA VAL A 144 -2.31 -15.63 1.96
C VAL A 144 -1.13 -14.67 2.12
N ARG A 145 -1.22 -13.67 3.00
CA ARG A 145 -0.09 -12.78 3.28
C ARG A 145 1.10 -13.52 3.89
N THR A 146 0.85 -14.44 4.83
CA THR A 146 1.90 -15.29 5.39
C THR A 146 2.57 -16.13 4.31
N ASP A 147 1.79 -16.80 3.45
CA ASP A 147 2.33 -17.60 2.33
C ASP A 147 3.20 -16.75 1.39
N ILE A 148 2.79 -15.51 1.13
CA ILE A 148 3.58 -14.56 0.32
C ILE A 148 4.89 -14.17 1.04
N ILE A 149 4.84 -13.85 2.33
CA ILE A 149 6.04 -13.46 3.10
C ILE A 149 7.04 -14.62 3.18
N GLU A 150 6.56 -15.84 3.43
CA GLU A 150 7.38 -17.05 3.43
C GLU A 150 8.12 -17.23 2.10
N ALA A 151 7.46 -16.96 0.97
CA ALA A 151 8.06 -17.03 -0.36
C ALA A 151 9.18 -16.01 -0.62
N TYR A 152 9.26 -14.92 0.16
CA TYR A 152 10.39 -13.99 0.11
C TYR A 152 11.54 -14.38 1.07
N TRP A 153 11.29 -15.25 2.05
CA TRP A 153 12.23 -15.64 3.11
C TRP A 153 12.83 -17.06 2.90
N VAL A 154 12.88 -17.55 1.66
CA VAL A 154 13.29 -18.92 1.32
C VAL A 154 14.64 -19.34 1.94
N ASP A 155 15.62 -18.43 2.00
CA ASP A 155 16.96 -18.72 2.51
C ASP A 155 17.15 -18.44 4.02
N PHE A 156 16.07 -18.08 4.75
CA PHE A 156 16.16 -17.65 6.14
C PHE A 156 16.81 -18.68 7.05
N ASP A 157 16.44 -19.96 6.94
CA ASP A 157 16.96 -21.04 7.79
C ASP A 157 18.48 -21.18 7.72
N ARG A 158 19.09 -20.80 6.59
CA ARG A 158 20.55 -20.85 6.40
C ARG A 158 21.26 -19.63 7.00
N TYR A 159 20.56 -18.51 7.17
CA TYR A 159 21.16 -17.22 7.53
C TYR A 159 20.45 -16.54 8.71
N GLN A 160 19.78 -17.30 9.60
CA GLN A 160 18.91 -16.78 10.66
C GLN A 160 19.53 -15.64 11.48
N SER A 161 20.84 -15.68 11.76
CA SER A 161 21.54 -14.68 12.58
C SER A 161 22.00 -13.43 11.82
N LYS A 162 21.82 -13.38 10.49
CA LYS A 162 22.30 -12.30 9.63
C LYS A 162 21.46 -12.08 8.37
N PHE A 163 20.19 -12.47 8.39
CA PHE A 163 19.36 -12.48 7.21
C PHE A 163 18.98 -11.05 6.81
N VAL A 164 19.28 -10.69 5.57
CA VAL A 164 18.86 -9.45 4.94
C VAL A 164 17.71 -9.80 3.98
N PRO A 165 16.52 -9.18 4.10
CA PRO A 165 15.39 -9.46 3.23
C PRO A 165 15.53 -8.74 1.88
N ALA A 166 16.65 -9.00 1.20
CA ALA A 166 17.03 -8.33 -0.05
C ALA A 166 15.99 -8.57 -1.15
N TYR A 167 15.48 -9.81 -1.27
CA TYR A 167 14.51 -10.16 -2.30
C TYR A 167 13.21 -9.35 -2.15
N PHE A 168 12.65 -9.31 -0.95
CA PHE A 168 11.44 -8.53 -0.68
C PHE A 168 11.69 -7.03 -0.83
N THR A 169 12.81 -6.53 -0.31
CA THR A 169 13.17 -5.11 -0.38
C THR A 169 13.32 -4.64 -1.82
N ASN A 170 13.95 -5.43 -2.67
CA ASN A 170 14.09 -5.14 -4.10
C ASN A 170 12.71 -5.05 -4.78
N ASP A 171 11.76 -5.92 -4.41
CA ASP A 171 10.40 -5.87 -4.98
C ASP A 171 9.64 -4.61 -4.49
N ILE A 172 9.83 -4.18 -3.23
CA ILE A 172 9.29 -2.90 -2.73
C ILE A 172 9.88 -1.70 -3.50
N ILE A 173 11.19 -1.68 -3.73
CA ILE A 173 11.86 -0.62 -4.51
C ILE A 173 11.37 -0.65 -5.95
N ARG A 174 11.25 -1.84 -6.55
CA ARG A 174 10.66 -2.03 -7.89
C ARG A 174 9.26 -1.45 -7.94
N LEU A 175 8.43 -1.62 -6.89
CA LEU A 175 7.05 -1.12 -6.88
C LEU A 175 7.03 0.40 -6.96
N TRP A 176 7.87 1.05 -6.16
CA TRP A 176 8.02 2.50 -6.21
C TRP A 176 8.40 2.97 -7.61
N ARG A 177 9.40 2.34 -8.26
CA ARG A 177 9.82 2.69 -9.62
C ARG A 177 8.72 2.42 -10.65
N THR A 178 7.99 1.32 -10.51
CA THR A 178 6.82 1.01 -11.34
C THR A 178 5.75 2.08 -11.21
N PHE A 179 5.46 2.59 -10.01
CA PHE A 179 4.54 3.71 -9.85
C PHE A 179 5.02 4.99 -10.53
N CYS A 180 6.30 5.34 -10.42
CA CYS A 180 6.88 6.50 -11.11
C CYS A 180 6.73 6.40 -12.64
N VAL A 181 7.07 5.24 -13.21
CA VAL A 181 7.01 5.03 -14.67
C VAL A 181 5.55 4.98 -15.15
N ASN A 182 4.67 4.31 -14.41
CA ASN A 182 3.23 4.27 -14.72
C ASN A 182 2.61 5.66 -14.67
N TYR A 183 3.01 6.50 -13.72
CA TYR A 183 2.58 7.88 -13.65
C TYR A 183 2.96 8.66 -14.91
N GLU A 184 4.22 8.58 -15.36
CA GLU A 184 4.64 9.26 -16.59
C GLU A 184 3.91 8.73 -17.82
N ALA A 185 3.75 7.41 -17.95
CA ALA A 185 3.02 6.80 -19.05
C ALA A 185 1.55 7.29 -19.13
N ARG A 186 0.87 7.40 -17.98
CA ARG A 186 -0.53 7.83 -17.88
C ARG A 186 -0.71 9.35 -18.00
N THR A 187 0.32 10.15 -17.68
CA THR A 187 0.20 11.62 -17.64
C THR A 187 0.93 12.34 -18.77
N ARG A 188 1.71 11.66 -19.61
CA ARG A 188 2.47 12.26 -20.73
C ARG A 188 1.63 13.10 -21.70
N LYS A 189 0.33 12.81 -21.82
CA LYS A 189 -0.61 13.55 -22.70
C LYS A 189 -1.26 14.75 -22.01
N LEU A 190 -1.09 14.92 -20.70
CA LEU A 190 -1.68 16.03 -19.93
C LEU A 190 -0.83 17.30 -20.10
N VAL A 191 -1.04 18.00 -21.21
CA VAL A 191 -0.34 19.22 -21.62
C VAL A 191 -1.24 20.45 -21.56
N GLY A 192 -0.66 21.65 -21.70
CA GLY A 192 -1.40 22.92 -21.66
C GLY A 192 -2.11 23.11 -20.31
N GLU A 193 -3.39 23.45 -20.35
CA GLU A 193 -4.24 23.63 -19.17
C GLU A 193 -4.37 22.35 -18.33
N LEU A 194 -4.27 21.16 -18.95
CA LEU A 194 -4.34 19.87 -18.23
C LEU A 194 -3.07 19.57 -17.41
N ARG A 195 -2.01 20.39 -17.52
CA ARG A 195 -0.78 20.24 -16.75
C ARG A 195 -1.05 20.31 -15.24
N ILE A 196 -2.08 21.02 -14.80
CA ILE A 196 -2.45 21.08 -13.37
C ILE A 196 -2.86 19.71 -12.83
N LYS A 197 -3.63 18.94 -13.61
CA LYS A 197 -4.00 17.55 -13.29
C LYS A 197 -2.77 16.65 -13.15
N LYS A 198 -1.76 16.87 -14.01
CA LYS A 198 -0.47 16.17 -13.91
C LYS A 198 0.21 16.47 -12.57
N LYS A 199 0.24 17.74 -12.13
CA LYS A 199 0.83 18.16 -10.84
C LYS A 199 0.09 17.55 -9.64
N VAL A 200 -1.25 17.62 -9.62
CA VAL A 200 -2.09 17.01 -8.56
C VAL A 200 -1.79 15.51 -8.42
N LYS A 201 -1.77 14.79 -9.54
CA LYS A 201 -1.45 13.36 -9.55
C LYS A 201 -0.05 13.07 -9.01
N ASN A 202 0.94 13.91 -9.32
CA ASN A 202 2.31 13.76 -8.79
C ASN A 202 2.36 13.98 -7.28
N TYR A 203 1.64 15.00 -6.80
CA TYR A 203 1.59 15.37 -5.39
C TYR A 203 1.03 14.21 -4.55
N LYS A 204 -0.10 13.62 -4.98
CA LYS A 204 -0.68 12.41 -4.35
C LYS A 204 0.25 11.21 -4.45
N LEU A 205 0.86 10.98 -5.62
CA LEU A 205 1.80 9.88 -5.85
C LEU A 205 2.98 9.94 -4.87
N LYS A 206 3.69 11.08 -4.83
CA LYS A 206 4.91 11.23 -4.06
C LYS A 206 4.67 11.16 -2.56
N HIS A 207 3.53 11.60 -2.03
CA HIS A 207 3.28 11.42 -0.60
C HIS A 207 2.87 9.98 -0.31
N SER A 208 1.74 9.54 -0.87
CA SER A 208 1.15 8.25 -0.49
C SER A 208 2.01 7.05 -0.90
N ARG A 209 2.59 7.03 -2.11
CA ARG A 209 3.36 5.87 -2.58
C ARG A 209 4.79 5.84 -2.03
N ILE A 210 5.41 6.99 -1.74
CA ILE A 210 6.68 7.01 -0.99
C ILE A 210 6.44 6.49 0.42
N LEU A 211 5.43 6.99 1.15
CA LEU A 211 5.16 6.51 2.51
C LEU A 211 4.86 5.01 2.49
N THR A 212 4.04 4.53 1.56
CA THR A 212 3.70 3.09 1.43
C THR A 212 4.95 2.21 1.30
N CYS A 213 5.85 2.55 0.38
CA CYS A 213 7.03 1.72 0.10
C CYS A 213 8.11 1.91 1.17
N TYR A 214 8.44 3.15 1.51
CA TYR A 214 9.61 3.44 2.33
C TYR A 214 9.35 3.33 3.83
N SER A 215 8.11 3.45 4.31
CA SER A 215 7.81 3.10 5.72
C SER A 215 8.08 1.62 6.02
N ALA A 216 7.82 0.73 5.05
CA ALA A 216 8.14 -0.69 5.16
C ALA A 216 9.66 -0.91 5.16
N ILE A 217 10.39 -0.25 4.26
CA ILE A 217 11.86 -0.33 4.22
C ILE A 217 12.46 0.20 5.52
N LEU A 218 12.00 1.34 6.04
CA LEU A 218 12.48 1.89 7.32
C LEU A 218 12.22 0.92 8.48
N TYR A 219 11.05 0.28 8.51
CA TYR A 219 10.73 -0.71 9.53
C TYR A 219 11.70 -1.90 9.47
N LEU A 220 11.84 -2.54 8.31
CA LEU A 220 12.74 -3.68 8.14
C LEU A 220 14.20 -3.30 8.43
N LEU A 221 14.61 -2.10 8.01
CA LEU A 221 15.95 -1.57 8.25
C LEU A 221 16.21 -1.35 9.74
N SER A 222 15.22 -0.87 10.50
CA SER A 222 15.34 -0.73 11.94
C SER A 222 15.49 -2.08 12.65
N MET A 223 14.72 -3.10 12.24
CA MET A 223 14.83 -4.45 12.79
C MET A 223 16.22 -5.03 12.53
N TYR A 224 16.75 -4.84 11.32
CA TYR A 224 18.11 -5.25 11.00
C TYR A 224 19.16 -4.47 11.80
N SER A 225 19.02 -3.14 11.94
CA SER A 225 19.96 -2.31 12.71
C SER A 225 20.03 -2.72 14.18
N THR A 226 18.92 -3.14 14.78
CA THR A 226 18.86 -3.57 16.18
C THR A 226 19.30 -5.04 16.35
N ASN A 227 18.83 -5.94 15.50
CA ASN A 227 18.96 -7.39 15.71
C ASN A 227 20.04 -8.06 14.86
N GLY A 228 20.60 -7.35 13.88
CA GLY A 228 21.52 -7.90 12.88
C GLY A 228 20.87 -8.83 11.85
N THR A 229 19.55 -9.03 11.92
CA THR A 229 18.77 -9.95 11.08
C THR A 229 17.32 -9.48 11.01
N VAL A 230 16.57 -9.89 9.98
CA VAL A 230 15.13 -9.67 9.87
C VAL A 230 14.41 -11.01 9.70
N THR A 231 13.54 -11.34 10.64
CA THR A 231 12.76 -12.57 10.66
C THR A 231 11.48 -12.45 9.83
N GLN A 232 10.85 -13.59 9.53
CA GLN A 232 9.51 -13.59 8.92
C GLN A 232 8.46 -12.93 9.82
N ALA A 233 8.59 -13.10 11.15
CA ALA A 233 7.68 -12.49 12.12
C ALA A 233 7.74 -10.95 12.06
N ASP A 234 8.94 -10.39 11.91
CA ASP A 234 9.12 -8.93 11.74
C ASP A 234 8.39 -8.43 10.49
N ALA A 235 8.45 -9.18 9.37
CA ALA A 235 7.74 -8.83 8.15
C ALA A 235 6.21 -8.97 8.29
N VAL A 236 5.73 -10.00 9.00
CA VAL A 236 4.31 -10.19 9.29
C VAL A 236 3.76 -9.04 10.14
N GLU A 237 4.49 -8.67 11.20
CA GLU A 237 4.15 -7.53 12.06
C GLU A 237 4.12 -6.24 11.23
N MET A 238 5.17 -5.96 10.46
CA MET A 238 5.27 -4.79 9.57
C MET A 238 4.06 -4.69 8.64
N CYS A 239 3.68 -5.79 7.99
CA CYS A 239 2.57 -5.80 7.06
C CYS A 239 1.22 -5.60 7.78
N SER A 240 1.10 -5.87 9.09
CA SER A 240 -0.15 -5.68 9.85
C SER A 240 -0.47 -4.20 10.13
N MET A 241 0.55 -3.35 10.02
CA MET A 241 0.48 -1.90 10.21
C MET A 241 0.20 -1.16 8.89
N THR A 242 -0.52 -0.04 8.96
CA THR A 242 -0.56 0.94 7.87
C THR A 242 0.80 1.62 7.69
N PRO A 243 1.06 2.26 6.54
CA PRO A 243 2.30 3.02 6.35
C PRO A 243 2.55 4.08 7.42
N MET A 244 1.50 4.76 7.90
CA MET A 244 1.61 5.73 9.00
C MET A 244 1.88 5.05 10.35
N GLU A 245 1.22 3.92 10.64
CA GLU A 245 1.47 3.16 11.86
C GLU A 245 2.92 2.68 11.99
N ARG A 246 3.54 2.26 10.88
CA ARG A 246 4.97 1.92 10.84
C ARG A 246 5.85 3.11 11.21
N LEU A 247 5.54 4.29 10.69
CA LEU A 247 6.32 5.48 10.99
C LEU A 247 6.19 5.88 12.47
N LEU A 248 4.97 5.78 13.02
CA LEU A 248 4.71 6.05 14.43
C LEU A 248 5.33 5.00 15.37
N SER A 249 5.42 3.73 14.95
CA SER A 249 6.10 2.69 15.74
C SER A 249 7.60 2.97 15.83
N LEU A 250 8.23 3.39 14.74
CA LEU A 250 9.63 3.82 14.71
C LEU A 250 9.89 5.04 15.61
N ARG A 251 8.96 6.01 15.63
CA ARG A 251 9.04 7.17 16.53
C ARG A 251 9.10 6.76 18.01
N GLY A 252 8.34 5.72 18.37
CA GLY A 252 8.25 5.19 19.72
C GLY A 252 9.45 4.34 20.15
N ASN A 253 10.31 3.93 19.21
CA ASN A 253 11.48 3.11 19.50
C ASN A 253 12.61 3.96 20.14
N SER A 254 13.06 3.58 21.34
CA SER A 254 14.14 4.26 22.06
C SER A 254 15.49 4.19 21.33
N ASP A 255 15.75 3.10 20.63
CA ASP A 255 17.01 2.85 19.92
C ASP A 255 17.15 3.76 18.68
N LEU A 256 16.06 4.39 18.25
CA LEU A 256 15.99 5.31 17.12
C LEU A 256 15.83 6.77 17.56
N SER A 257 16.21 7.10 18.80
CA SER A 257 16.11 8.47 19.32
C SER A 257 16.83 9.51 18.46
N HIS A 258 17.93 9.15 17.78
CA HIS A 258 18.65 10.01 16.84
C HIS A 258 17.87 10.33 15.57
N ALA A 259 16.92 9.48 15.17
CA ALA A 259 16.07 9.68 14.00
C ALA A 259 14.71 10.31 14.32
N ARG A 260 14.38 10.47 15.61
CA ARG A 260 13.05 10.94 16.06
C ARG A 260 12.62 12.27 15.43
N GLY A 261 13.51 13.27 15.39
CA GLY A 261 13.18 14.57 14.78
C GLY A 261 12.86 14.49 13.28
N ILE A 262 13.54 13.60 12.55
CA ILE A 262 13.28 13.36 11.12
C ILE A 262 11.91 12.67 10.95
N ILE A 263 11.61 11.70 11.82
CA ILE A 263 10.33 10.99 11.83
C ILE A 263 9.18 11.95 12.16
N ASP A 264 9.34 12.83 13.15
CA ASP A 264 8.35 13.85 13.48
C ASP A 264 8.10 14.80 12.30
N SER A 265 9.17 15.22 11.62
CA SER A 265 9.05 16.03 10.39
C SER A 265 8.24 15.30 9.30
N LEU A 266 8.52 14.02 9.05
CA LEU A 266 7.77 13.21 8.09
C LEU A 266 6.28 13.10 8.45
N VAL A 267 5.96 12.89 9.73
CA VAL A 267 4.57 12.83 10.21
C VAL A 267 3.87 14.16 9.97
N GLU A 268 4.48 15.29 10.34
CA GLU A 268 3.91 16.62 10.12
C GLU A 268 3.71 16.95 8.63
N MET A 269 4.68 16.60 7.79
CA MET A 269 4.57 16.78 6.34
C MET A 269 3.42 15.97 5.75
N TYR A 270 3.25 14.74 6.23
CA TYR A 270 2.17 13.87 5.76
C TYR A 270 0.80 14.31 6.28
N ASP A 271 0.71 14.81 7.51
CA ASP A 271 -0.52 15.40 8.06
C ASP A 271 -0.99 16.59 7.23
N ARG A 272 -0.07 17.51 6.90
CA ARG A 272 -0.35 18.63 5.98
C ARG A 272 -0.80 18.13 4.62
N PHE A 273 -0.16 17.09 4.08
CA PHE A 273 -0.59 16.47 2.82
C PHE A 273 -2.03 15.94 2.90
N LEU A 274 -2.40 15.21 3.95
CA LEU A 274 -3.76 14.69 4.11
C LEU A 274 -4.80 15.80 4.28
N HIS A 275 -4.44 16.89 4.96
CA HIS A 275 -5.28 18.08 5.07
C HIS A 275 -5.50 18.74 3.69
N THR A 276 -4.46 18.87 2.87
CA THR A 276 -4.60 19.43 1.52
C THR A 276 -5.36 18.50 0.58
N ALA A 277 -5.10 17.18 0.67
CA ALA A 277 -5.73 16.18 -0.17
C ALA A 277 -7.17 15.83 0.23
N SER A 278 -7.75 16.49 1.25
CA SER A 278 -9.16 16.27 1.66
C SER A 278 -10.14 17.08 0.85
N GLN A 279 -9.65 18.02 0.07
CA GLN A 279 -10.46 18.90 -0.73
C GLN A 279 -10.89 18.24 -2.03
N GLU A 280 -12.03 18.70 -2.53
CA GLU A 280 -12.49 18.42 -3.88
C GLU A 280 -11.39 18.73 -4.92
N THR A 281 -11.28 17.88 -5.93
CA THR A 281 -10.19 17.95 -6.93
C THR A 281 -10.04 19.32 -7.57
N VAL A 282 -11.14 20.03 -7.85
CA VAL A 282 -11.12 21.37 -8.45
C VAL A 282 -10.45 22.40 -7.52
N LYS A 283 -10.72 22.34 -6.21
CA LYS A 283 -10.08 23.23 -5.22
C LYS A 283 -8.59 22.93 -5.09
N LEU A 284 -8.23 21.65 -5.09
CA LEU A 284 -6.83 21.22 -5.06
C LEU A 284 -6.07 21.67 -6.32
N GLU A 285 -6.69 21.58 -7.51
CA GLU A 285 -6.14 22.11 -8.75
C GLU A 285 -5.87 23.62 -8.63
N GLN A 286 -6.85 24.40 -8.14
CA GLN A 286 -6.71 25.84 -7.96
C GLN A 286 -5.57 26.18 -6.96
N GLN A 287 -5.52 25.50 -5.81
CA GLN A 287 -4.47 25.73 -4.81
C GLN A 287 -3.06 25.43 -5.34
N ILE A 288 -2.89 24.37 -6.14
CA ILE A 288 -1.60 24.03 -6.75
C ILE A 288 -1.27 24.98 -7.91
N GLN A 289 -2.26 25.53 -8.58
CA GLN A 289 -2.07 26.52 -9.64
C GLN A 289 -1.58 27.86 -9.07
N ASP A 290 -2.16 28.29 -7.94
CA ASP A 290 -1.88 29.58 -7.32
C ASP A 290 -0.60 29.58 -6.47
N ASN A 291 -0.04 28.41 -6.13
CA ASN A 291 1.13 28.29 -5.25
C ASN A 291 2.18 27.33 -5.82
N GLU A 292 3.24 27.89 -6.42
CA GLU A 292 4.39 27.11 -6.92
C GLU A 292 5.11 26.30 -5.84
N GLY A 293 4.98 26.67 -4.56
CA GLY A 293 5.61 26.04 -3.40
C GLY A 293 5.19 24.60 -3.14
N TYR A 294 3.97 24.19 -3.53
CA TYR A 294 3.51 22.80 -3.41
C TYR A 294 4.36 21.82 -4.22
N THR A 295 4.92 22.30 -5.34
CA THR A 295 5.85 21.53 -6.19
C THR A 295 7.25 21.39 -5.58
N ARG A 296 7.52 21.99 -4.41
CA ARG A 296 8.74 21.77 -3.64
C ARG A 296 8.50 20.88 -2.43
N ASP A 297 7.31 20.90 -1.85
CA ASP A 297 6.99 20.10 -0.65
C ASP A 297 6.99 18.59 -0.93
N ASP A 298 6.59 18.17 -2.13
CA ASP A 298 6.68 16.79 -2.58
C ASP A 298 8.14 16.29 -2.74
N TYR A 299 9.07 17.16 -3.15
CA TYR A 299 10.50 16.85 -3.14
C TYR A 299 11.08 16.84 -1.73
N LYS A 300 10.64 17.74 -0.85
CA LYS A 300 11.06 17.73 0.56
C LYS A 300 10.65 16.43 1.23
N PHE A 301 9.44 15.90 0.96
CA PHE A 301 9.00 14.65 1.59
C PHE A 301 9.90 13.47 1.20
N GLY A 302 10.23 13.36 -0.10
CA GLY A 302 11.18 12.38 -0.57
C GLY A 302 12.59 12.56 0.01
N GLN A 303 13.06 13.81 0.15
CA GLN A 303 14.35 14.12 0.76
C GLN A 303 14.39 13.74 2.24
N GLU A 304 13.33 14.05 3.00
CA GLU A 304 13.25 13.72 4.41
C GLU A 304 13.14 12.20 4.62
N MET A 305 12.46 11.50 3.71
CA MET A 305 12.44 10.04 3.69
C MET A 305 13.84 9.47 3.45
N PHE A 306 14.61 10.05 2.52
CA PHE A 306 16.02 9.68 2.32
C PHE A 306 16.87 9.97 3.57
N ASN A 307 16.67 11.11 4.23
CA ASN A 307 17.36 11.43 5.47
C ASN A 307 17.06 10.39 6.56
N ALA A 308 15.81 9.92 6.66
CA ALA A 308 15.40 8.87 7.59
C ALA A 308 16.10 7.53 7.29
N ILE A 309 16.16 7.12 6.02
CA ILE A 309 16.85 5.88 5.60
C ILE A 309 18.33 5.93 6.00
N ASN A 310 19.01 7.05 5.74
CA ASN A 310 20.42 7.22 6.11
C ASN A 310 20.64 7.23 7.61
N SER A 311 19.78 7.93 8.36
CA SER A 311 19.87 8.04 9.82
C SER A 311 19.68 6.69 10.50
N ILE A 312 18.66 5.91 10.09
CA ILE A 312 18.38 4.59 10.67
C ILE A 312 19.37 3.52 10.17
N GLY A 313 19.76 3.60 8.90
CA GLY A 313 20.61 2.60 8.27
C GLY A 313 22.08 2.70 8.65
N GLY A 314 22.60 3.91 8.90
CA GLY A 314 23.96 4.12 9.42
C GLY A 314 25.08 3.49 8.57
N GLY A 315 24.82 3.21 7.30
CA GLY A 315 25.79 2.55 6.41
C GLY A 315 25.92 1.03 6.61
N ASN A 316 25.02 0.36 7.34
CA ASN A 316 25.05 -1.09 7.54
C ASN A 316 24.84 -1.87 6.21
N GLU A 317 24.97 -3.20 6.25
CA GLU A 317 24.87 -4.04 5.04
C GLU A 317 23.53 -3.88 4.32
N PHE A 318 22.42 -3.92 5.07
CA PHE A 318 21.10 -3.76 4.50
C PHE A 318 20.87 -2.35 3.93
N HIS A 319 21.36 -1.31 4.63
CA HIS A 319 21.30 0.07 4.18
C HIS A 319 21.99 0.27 2.83
N ARG A 320 23.19 -0.32 2.64
CA ARG A 320 23.92 -0.23 1.38
C ARG A 320 23.15 -0.88 0.23
N LEU A 321 22.47 -2.00 0.48
CA LEU A 321 21.63 -2.67 -0.51
C LEU A 321 20.42 -1.84 -0.94
N ILE A 322 19.90 -0.97 -0.05
CA ILE A 322 18.77 -0.09 -0.38
C ILE A 322 19.21 1.07 -1.29
N ILE A 323 20.46 1.54 -1.14
CA ILE A 323 20.98 2.72 -1.85
C ILE A 323 21.55 2.37 -3.24
N VAL A 324 22.26 1.23 -3.34
CA VAL A 324 22.99 0.80 -4.55
C VAL A 324 22.07 0.04 -5.49
#